data_AF-A0AA40T3N2-F1
#
_entry.id   AF-A0AA40T3N2-F1
#
_cell.length_a   1.000
_cell.length_b   1.000
_cell.length_c   1.000
_cell.angle_alpha   90.00
_cell.angle_beta   90.00
_cell.angle_gamma   90.00
#
_symmetry.space_group_name_H-M   'P 1'
#
loop_
_entity.id
_entity.type
_entity.pdbx_description
1 polymer ?
#
loop_
_entity_poly.entity_id
_entity_poly.type
_entity_poly.pdbx_seq_one_letter_code
_entity_poly.pdbx_strand_id
1 'polypeptide(L)'
;MYQQEPPSQRTTIKRIPQRGNYERDTIYEILDEGLICYVGFVVDGQPFVIPTAYGRVDDTLYIHGSPASRMLRSLQQGIDICVTVTLLDGLVLARSAFHHSMNYRSVVVFGTATLVQDAEQKLVALRAFTEHVIPGRWQEVRSPSRSELAGTLVLSLPLVEASAKVRTGGPNDDAADYDLLVWAGEIPLQLTATTPIADSRLLSQIEPTYVSHYKRRRD
;
A
#
# COMPACT_ATOMS: atom_id res chain seq x y z
N MET A 1 -3.94 23.87 13.41
CA MET A 1 -3.61 22.95 12.28
C MET A 1 -4.77 23.02 11.33
N TYR A 2 -4.56 23.56 10.12
CA TYR A 2 -5.58 23.57 9.09
C TYR A 2 -5.81 22.11 8.69
N GLN A 3 -6.99 21.55 8.96
CA GLN A 3 -7.40 20.29 8.33
C GLN A 3 -7.60 20.61 6.86
N GLN A 4 -6.79 20.02 5.97
CA GLN A 4 -7.06 20.08 4.55
C GLN A 4 -8.45 19.46 4.27
N GLU A 5 -9.20 20.13 3.41
CA GLU A 5 -10.48 19.63 2.94
C GLU A 5 -10.27 18.34 2.14
N PRO A 6 -11.20 17.39 2.20
CA PRO A 6 -11.13 16.20 1.37
C PRO A 6 -11.10 16.61 -0.11
N PRO A 7 -10.27 15.96 -0.97
CA PRO A 7 -10.22 16.26 -2.40
C PRO A 7 -11.57 16.13 -3.12
N SER A 8 -12.52 15.40 -2.53
CA SER A 8 -13.86 15.22 -3.04
C SER A 8 -14.86 14.75 -1.99
N GLN A 9 -16.14 14.71 -2.37
CA GLN A 9 -17.17 14.08 -1.55
C GLN A 9 -16.95 12.57 -1.35
N ARG A 10 -16.41 11.85 -2.34
CA ARG A 10 -16.19 10.38 -2.22
C ARG A 10 -15.01 10.03 -1.32
N THR A 11 -14.05 10.94 -1.13
CA THR A 11 -12.92 10.78 -0.19
C THR A 11 -13.22 11.28 1.22
N THR A 12 -14.38 11.90 1.44
CA THR A 12 -14.75 12.45 2.76
C THR A 12 -15.01 11.31 3.77
N ILE A 13 -14.23 11.27 4.85
CA ILE A 13 -14.37 10.26 5.91
C ILE A 13 -15.50 10.70 6.85
N LYS A 14 -16.61 9.95 6.85
CA LYS A 14 -17.80 10.29 7.64
C LYS A 14 -17.81 9.71 9.06
N ARG A 15 -17.27 8.50 9.26
CA ARG A 15 -17.25 7.83 10.56
C ARG A 15 -15.91 8.03 11.27
N ILE A 16 -15.95 8.70 12.42
CA ILE A 16 -14.77 9.12 13.20
C ILE A 16 -13.84 9.98 12.31
N PRO A 17 -14.32 11.16 11.85
CA PRO A 17 -13.61 12.01 10.89
C PRO A 17 -12.27 12.52 11.43
N GLN A 18 -12.08 12.57 12.75
CA GLN A 18 -10.81 12.97 13.39
C GLN A 18 -9.65 12.03 13.06
N ARG A 19 -9.94 10.81 12.59
CA ARG A 19 -8.95 9.85 12.10
C ARG A 19 -8.59 10.05 10.63
N GLY A 20 -9.33 10.90 9.92
CA GLY A 20 -9.08 11.21 8.52
C GLY A 20 -7.90 12.15 8.36
N ASN A 21 -7.09 11.90 7.35
CA ASN A 21 -5.96 12.74 6.96
C ASN A 21 -5.91 12.80 5.42
N TYR A 22 -5.69 14.01 4.89
CA TYR A 22 -5.69 14.31 3.46
C TYR A 22 -4.34 14.87 2.97
N GLU A 23 -3.37 15.01 3.88
CA GLU A 23 -2.04 15.51 3.57
C GLU A 23 -1.27 14.50 2.73
N ARG A 24 -0.60 15.01 1.68
CA ARG A 24 0.22 14.20 0.78
C ARG A 24 1.30 13.43 1.54
N ASP A 25 1.98 14.06 2.48
CA ASP A 25 3.08 13.44 3.23
C ASP A 25 2.60 12.19 3.98
N THR A 26 1.48 12.27 4.70
CA THR A 26 0.90 11.11 5.39
C THR A 26 0.46 10.03 4.41
N ILE A 27 -0.15 10.40 3.28
CA ILE A 27 -0.55 9.44 2.24
C ILE A 27 0.70 8.74 1.66
N TYR A 28 1.76 9.49 1.40
CA TYR A 28 2.99 9.01 0.78
C TYR A 28 3.77 8.10 1.71
N GLU A 29 3.87 8.44 3.00
CA GLU A 29 4.48 7.57 4.01
C GLU A 29 3.80 6.20 4.08
N ILE A 30 2.46 6.17 4.09
CA ILE A 30 1.70 4.92 4.12
C ILE A 30 1.89 4.13 2.81
N LEU A 31 1.87 4.80 1.66
CA LEU A 31 2.09 4.15 0.37
C LEU A 31 3.53 3.66 0.21
N ASP A 32 4.52 4.35 0.76
CA ASP A 32 5.93 3.97 0.67
C ASP A 32 6.26 2.82 1.62
N GLU A 33 5.57 2.71 2.75
CA GLU A 33 5.68 1.58 3.67
C GLU A 33 4.86 0.37 3.19
N GLY A 34 3.69 0.54 2.57
CA GLY A 34 2.88 -0.56 2.06
C GLY A 34 3.54 -1.28 0.88
N LEU A 35 3.71 -2.60 0.94
CA LEU A 35 4.23 -3.40 -0.19
C LEU A 35 3.13 -3.88 -1.15
N ILE A 36 1.91 -4.02 -0.62
CA ILE A 36 0.77 -4.62 -1.30
C ILE A 36 -0.38 -3.62 -1.27
N CYS A 37 -0.99 -3.43 -2.43
CA CYS A 37 -2.28 -2.75 -2.55
C CYS A 37 -3.36 -3.74 -2.96
N TYR A 38 -4.61 -3.38 -2.68
CA TYR A 38 -5.80 -4.12 -3.06
C TYR A 38 -6.57 -3.27 -4.07
N VAL A 39 -6.74 -3.79 -5.28
CA VAL A 39 -7.40 -3.07 -6.37
C VAL A 39 -8.83 -3.56 -6.49
N GLY A 40 -9.76 -2.70 -6.07
CA GLY A 40 -11.20 -2.86 -6.21
C GLY A 40 -11.70 -2.32 -7.55
N PHE A 41 -12.47 -3.11 -8.29
CA PHE A 41 -13.07 -2.71 -9.58
C PHE A 41 -14.32 -3.55 -9.86
N VAL A 42 -15.16 -3.10 -10.80
CA VAL A 42 -16.41 -3.79 -11.18
C VAL A 42 -16.37 -4.15 -12.66
N VAL A 43 -16.73 -5.40 -12.98
CA VAL A 43 -16.92 -5.88 -14.36
C VAL A 43 -18.26 -6.61 -14.40
N ASP A 44 -19.12 -6.27 -15.35
CA ASP A 44 -20.46 -6.87 -15.52
C ASP A 44 -21.29 -6.87 -14.23
N GLY A 45 -21.18 -5.79 -13.43
CA GLY A 45 -21.86 -5.65 -12.14
C GLY A 45 -21.24 -6.46 -10.98
N GLN A 46 -20.25 -7.32 -11.23
CA GLN A 46 -19.55 -8.08 -10.21
C GLN A 46 -18.36 -7.27 -9.64
N PRO A 47 -18.29 -7.02 -8.32
CA PRO A 47 -17.11 -6.45 -7.70
C PRO A 47 -15.98 -7.48 -7.57
N PHE A 48 -14.76 -7.04 -7.85
CA PHE A 48 -13.52 -7.77 -7.67
C PHE A 48 -12.58 -6.98 -6.76
N VAL A 49 -11.79 -7.68 -5.96
CA VAL A 49 -10.68 -7.11 -5.19
C VAL A 49 -9.47 -8.00 -5.39
N ILE A 50 -8.41 -7.45 -6.00
CA ILE A 50 -7.22 -8.23 -6.37
C ILE A 50 -6.01 -7.63 -5.66
N PRO A 51 -5.28 -8.39 -4.83
CA PRO A 51 -4.03 -7.93 -4.24
C PRO A 51 -2.92 -7.90 -5.30
N THR A 52 -2.12 -6.84 -5.31
CA THR A 52 -0.96 -6.72 -6.18
C THR A 52 0.10 -5.80 -5.54
N ALA A 53 1.35 -5.94 -5.96
CA ALA A 53 2.38 -5.00 -5.58
C ALA A 53 2.38 -3.80 -6.54
N TYR A 54 2.91 -2.68 -6.09
CA TYR A 54 2.92 -1.42 -6.83
C TYR A 54 4.25 -0.71 -6.69
N GLY A 55 4.45 0.35 -7.47
CA GLY A 55 5.49 1.34 -7.24
C GLY A 55 4.86 2.74 -7.23
N ARG A 56 5.51 3.70 -6.56
CA ARG A 56 5.11 5.10 -6.59
C ARG A 56 6.25 5.94 -7.16
N VAL A 57 5.92 6.89 -8.02
CA VAL A 57 6.82 7.98 -8.42
C VAL A 57 6.03 9.26 -8.26
N ASP A 58 6.54 10.14 -7.40
CA ASP A 58 5.88 11.41 -7.07
C ASP A 58 4.38 11.18 -6.76
N ASP A 59 3.50 11.84 -7.49
CA ASP A 59 2.05 11.80 -7.28
C ASP A 59 1.35 10.69 -8.08
N THR A 60 2.06 9.63 -8.49
CA THR A 60 1.52 8.56 -9.34
C THR A 60 1.84 7.16 -8.81
N LEU A 61 0.80 6.31 -8.72
CA LEU A 61 0.95 4.88 -8.49
C LEU A 61 1.04 4.12 -9.82
N TYR A 62 1.87 3.09 -9.83
CA TYR A 62 2.02 2.16 -10.94
C TYR A 62 1.74 0.73 -10.51
N ILE A 63 0.90 0.05 -11.27
CA ILE A 63 0.68 -1.39 -11.17
C ILE A 63 1.08 -2.04 -12.48
N HIS A 64 1.59 -3.26 -12.43
CA HIS A 64 2.05 -3.96 -13.63
C HIS A 64 1.68 -5.44 -13.60
N GLY A 65 1.85 -6.11 -14.73
CA GLY A 65 1.71 -7.55 -14.80
C GLY A 65 1.49 -8.05 -16.23
N SER A 66 1.04 -9.30 -16.31
CA SER A 66 0.82 -9.97 -17.60
C SER A 66 -0.31 -9.30 -18.40
N PRO A 67 -0.16 -9.12 -19.72
CA PRO A 67 -1.25 -8.77 -20.63
C PRO A 67 -2.45 -9.74 -20.59
N ALA A 68 -2.23 -10.96 -20.10
CA ALA A 68 -3.28 -11.95 -19.90
C ALA A 68 -4.18 -11.67 -18.67
N SER A 69 -3.78 -10.74 -17.79
CA SER A 69 -4.49 -10.41 -16.55
C SER A 69 -5.87 -9.80 -16.83
N ARG A 70 -6.93 -10.40 -16.27
CA ARG A 70 -8.29 -9.84 -16.32
C ARG A 70 -8.35 -8.45 -15.70
N MET A 71 -7.70 -8.26 -14.56
CA MET A 71 -7.65 -6.96 -13.89
C MET A 71 -7.06 -5.90 -14.83
N LEU A 72 -5.84 -6.10 -15.33
CA LEU A 72 -5.17 -5.09 -16.17
C LEU A 72 -5.89 -4.85 -17.51
N ARG A 73 -6.53 -5.88 -18.07
CA ARG A 73 -7.39 -5.72 -19.26
C ARG A 73 -8.65 -4.92 -19.02
N SER A 74 -9.26 -5.04 -17.85
CA SER A 74 -10.46 -4.28 -17.49
C SER A 74 -10.10 -2.84 -17.16
N LEU A 75 -9.05 -2.66 -16.36
CA LEU A 75 -8.60 -1.35 -15.89
C LEU A 75 -8.16 -0.44 -17.04
N GLN A 76 -7.43 -0.96 -18.03
CA GLN A 76 -6.99 -0.15 -19.18
C GLN A 76 -8.14 0.36 -20.07
N GLN A 77 -9.36 -0.15 -19.89
CA GLN A 77 -10.55 0.37 -20.58
C GLN A 77 -11.07 1.67 -19.95
N GLY A 78 -10.43 2.14 -18.87
CA GLY A 78 -10.79 3.40 -18.23
C GLY A 78 -11.94 3.29 -17.24
N ILE A 79 -12.18 2.12 -16.65
CA ILE A 79 -13.18 1.96 -15.60
C ILE A 79 -12.72 2.61 -14.28
N ASP A 80 -13.69 3.01 -13.46
CA ASP A 80 -13.42 3.46 -12.09
C ASP A 80 -12.84 2.32 -11.25
N ILE A 81 -11.79 2.66 -10.49
CA ILE A 81 -11.16 1.77 -9.53
C ILE A 81 -10.97 2.42 -8.17
N CYS A 82 -10.76 1.56 -7.18
CA CYS A 82 -10.38 1.89 -5.82
C CYS A 82 -9.11 1.12 -5.46
N VAL A 83 -8.01 1.82 -5.17
CA VAL A 83 -6.77 1.20 -4.68
C VAL A 83 -6.69 1.44 -3.17
N THR A 84 -6.56 0.35 -2.42
CA THR A 84 -6.45 0.40 -0.94
C THR A 84 -5.11 -0.15 -0.50
N VAL A 85 -4.44 0.56 0.42
CA VAL A 85 -3.26 0.08 1.15
C VAL A 85 -3.57 0.16 2.64
N THR A 86 -3.15 -0.84 3.41
CA THR A 86 -3.41 -0.90 4.86
C THR A 86 -2.22 -1.50 5.58
N LEU A 87 -1.84 -0.85 6.69
CA LEU A 87 -0.80 -1.24 7.61
C LEU A 87 -1.46 -1.47 8.97
N LEU A 88 -1.33 -2.68 9.51
CA LEU A 88 -1.81 -3.01 10.85
C LEU A 88 -0.69 -2.73 11.85
N ASP A 89 -0.94 -1.79 12.76
CA ASP A 89 0.08 -1.24 13.65
C ASP A 89 -0.02 -1.76 15.09
N GLY A 90 -1.17 -2.32 15.48
CA GLY A 90 -1.38 -2.89 16.81
C GLY A 90 -2.79 -3.40 17.07
N LEU A 91 -2.94 -4.27 18.06
CA LEU A 91 -4.24 -4.69 18.59
C LEU A 91 -4.59 -3.83 19.80
N VAL A 92 -5.82 -3.34 19.88
CA VAL A 92 -6.29 -2.58 21.04
C VAL A 92 -7.32 -3.39 21.80
N LEU A 93 -6.93 -3.81 23.00
CA LEU A 93 -7.76 -4.59 23.89
C LEU A 93 -8.37 -3.66 24.94
N ALA A 94 -9.67 -3.44 24.84
CA ALA A 94 -10.46 -2.69 25.80
C ALA A 94 -11.02 -3.62 26.87
N ARG A 95 -11.62 -3.04 27.91
CA ARG A 95 -12.27 -3.80 29.00
C ARG A 95 -13.64 -4.35 28.57
N SER A 96 -14.34 -3.61 27.72
CA SER A 96 -15.55 -4.06 27.05
C SER A 96 -15.27 -4.60 25.65
N ALA A 97 -15.92 -5.71 25.30
CA ALA A 97 -15.80 -6.32 23.98
C ALA A 97 -16.15 -5.34 22.84
N PHE A 98 -17.03 -4.38 23.09
CA PHE A 98 -17.46 -3.38 22.11
C PHE A 98 -16.35 -2.37 21.76
N HIS A 99 -15.45 -2.08 22.69
CA HIS A 99 -14.38 -1.08 22.53
C HIS A 99 -13.08 -1.67 21.97
N HIS A 100 -13.03 -2.98 21.70
CA HIS A 100 -11.91 -3.59 20.98
C HIS A 100 -11.70 -2.94 19.61
N SER A 101 -10.42 -2.77 19.25
CA SER A 101 -10.05 -2.15 17.98
C SER A 101 -8.64 -2.55 17.54
N MET A 102 -8.12 -1.86 16.53
CA MET A 102 -6.77 -2.01 16.02
C MET A 102 -6.16 -0.63 15.77
N ASN A 103 -4.87 -0.45 16.04
CA ASN A 103 -4.14 0.68 15.50
C ASN A 103 -3.75 0.35 14.05
N TYR A 104 -3.91 1.32 13.16
CA TYR A 104 -3.69 1.11 11.73
C TYR A 104 -3.44 2.43 11.02
N ARG A 105 -2.84 2.31 9.84
CA ARG A 105 -2.79 3.35 8.83
C ARG A 105 -3.32 2.78 7.52
N SER A 106 -4.11 3.56 6.80
CA SER A 106 -4.68 3.11 5.52
C SER A 106 -4.79 4.27 4.57
N VAL A 107 -4.64 3.97 3.28
CA VAL A 107 -4.88 4.90 2.17
C VAL A 107 -5.90 4.27 1.23
N VAL A 108 -6.87 5.07 0.81
CA VAL A 108 -7.82 4.75 -0.25
C VAL A 108 -7.68 5.79 -1.35
N VAL A 109 -7.41 5.33 -2.58
CA VAL A 109 -7.28 6.14 -3.79
C VAL A 109 -8.38 5.75 -4.76
N PHE A 110 -9.15 6.73 -5.23
CA PHE A 110 -10.11 6.51 -6.31
C PHE A 110 -9.61 7.14 -7.61
N GLY A 111 -10.00 6.55 -8.73
CA GLY A 111 -9.71 7.14 -10.04
C GLY A 111 -9.80 6.14 -11.17
N THR A 112 -9.20 6.51 -12.30
CA THR A 112 -9.15 5.71 -13.51
C THR A 112 -7.69 5.46 -13.86
N ALA A 113 -7.31 4.19 -14.01
CA ALA A 113 -5.95 3.85 -14.40
C ALA A 113 -5.75 4.02 -15.90
N THR A 114 -4.57 4.52 -16.30
CA THR A 114 -4.21 4.74 -17.71
C THR A 114 -3.04 3.87 -18.12
N LEU A 115 -3.13 3.25 -19.31
CA LEU A 115 -2.04 2.45 -19.87
C LEU A 115 -0.81 3.29 -20.14
N VAL A 116 0.34 2.88 -19.59
CA VAL A 116 1.65 3.46 -19.92
C VAL A 116 2.13 2.83 -21.23
N GLN A 117 2.07 3.59 -22.33
CA GLN A 117 2.45 3.11 -23.65
C GLN A 117 3.95 3.26 -23.93
N ASP A 118 4.50 4.42 -23.52
CA ASP A 118 5.89 4.76 -23.76
C ASP A 118 6.86 3.82 -23.02
N ALA A 119 7.91 3.39 -23.73
CA ALA A 119 8.85 2.40 -23.22
C ALA A 119 9.74 2.96 -22.11
N GLU A 120 10.11 4.24 -22.18
CA GLU A 120 10.93 4.89 -21.15
C GLU A 120 10.12 5.08 -19.87
N GLN A 121 8.86 5.49 -19.98
CA GLN A 121 7.94 5.58 -18.84
C GLN A 121 7.66 4.21 -18.22
N LYS A 122 7.53 3.14 -19.02
CA LYS A 122 7.45 1.77 -18.48
C LYS A 122 8.69 1.41 -17.67
N LEU A 123 9.88 1.75 -18.16
CA LEU A 123 11.13 1.52 -17.42
C LEU A 123 11.16 2.30 -16.10
N VAL A 124 10.70 3.55 -16.08
CA VAL A 124 10.56 4.35 -14.85
C VAL A 124 9.63 3.65 -13.86
N ALA A 125 8.46 3.18 -14.31
CA ALA A 125 7.50 2.48 -13.46
C ALA A 125 8.03 1.14 -12.92
N LEU A 126 8.70 0.34 -13.75
CA LEU A 126 9.28 -0.94 -13.33
C LEU A 126 10.49 -0.76 -12.41
N ARG A 127 11.26 0.30 -12.61
CA ARG A 127 12.30 0.72 -11.66
C ARG A 127 11.68 1.11 -10.32
N ALA A 128 10.64 1.94 -10.34
CA ALA A 128 9.94 2.35 -9.13
C ALA A 128 9.39 1.14 -8.36
N PHE A 129 8.77 0.19 -9.05
CA PHE A 129 8.35 -1.07 -8.45
C PHE A 129 9.52 -1.85 -7.83
N THR A 130 10.62 -2.04 -8.57
CA THR A 130 11.77 -2.82 -8.10
C THR A 130 12.41 -2.20 -6.85
N GLU A 131 12.58 -0.88 -6.84
CA GLU A 131 13.11 -0.13 -5.70
C GLU A 131 12.12 -0.10 -4.53
N HIS A 132 10.82 -0.12 -4.81
CA HIS A 132 9.77 -0.21 -3.78
C HIS A 132 9.74 -1.57 -3.09
N VAL A 133 9.99 -2.66 -3.84
CA VAL A 133 10.16 -4.00 -3.29
C VAL A 133 11.37 -4.02 -2.35
N ILE A 134 12.52 -3.55 -2.84
CA ILE A 134 13.73 -3.43 -2.03
C ILE A 134 14.69 -2.38 -2.64
N PRO A 135 15.02 -1.30 -1.89
CA PRO A 135 15.91 -0.26 -2.37
C PRO A 135 17.30 -0.80 -2.75
N GLY A 136 17.85 -0.28 -3.84
CA GLY A 136 19.15 -0.67 -4.40
C GLY A 136 19.10 -1.83 -5.39
N ARG A 137 17.98 -2.56 -5.46
CA ARG A 137 17.89 -3.79 -6.26
C ARG A 137 17.99 -3.55 -7.75
N TRP A 138 17.46 -2.43 -8.26
CA TRP A 138 17.45 -2.12 -9.69
C TRP A 138 18.86 -1.98 -10.27
N GLN A 139 19.83 -1.50 -9.49
CA GLN A 139 21.21 -1.32 -9.93
C GLN A 139 21.99 -2.63 -10.00
N GLU A 140 21.62 -3.62 -9.17
CA GLU A 140 22.32 -4.90 -9.09
C GLU A 140 21.87 -5.91 -10.16
N VAL A 141 20.57 -5.91 -10.47
CA VAL A 141 20.00 -6.88 -11.42
C VAL A 141 20.12 -6.39 -12.86
N ARG A 142 20.16 -7.32 -13.83
CA ARG A 142 20.12 -6.90 -15.24
C ARG A 142 18.83 -6.14 -15.53
N SER A 143 18.92 -5.13 -16.39
CA SER A 143 17.75 -4.43 -16.86
C SER A 143 16.80 -5.35 -17.65
N PRO A 144 15.49 -5.04 -17.68
CA PRO A 144 14.53 -5.74 -18.52
C PRO A 144 14.95 -5.72 -19.99
N SER A 145 14.81 -6.87 -20.65
CA SER A 145 14.98 -6.99 -22.10
C SER A 145 13.79 -6.38 -22.83
N ARG A 146 13.95 -6.12 -24.13
CA ARG A 146 12.86 -5.63 -24.98
C ARG A 146 11.64 -6.56 -24.97
N SER A 147 11.87 -7.87 -24.97
CA SER A 147 10.80 -8.87 -24.93
C SER A 147 10.02 -8.83 -23.60
N GLU A 148 10.72 -8.70 -22.47
CA GLU A 148 10.08 -8.58 -21.16
C GLU A 148 9.26 -7.30 -21.03
N LEU A 149 9.77 -6.17 -21.56
CA LEU A 149 9.02 -4.90 -21.60
C LEU A 149 7.77 -5.00 -22.49
N ALA A 150 7.88 -5.65 -23.65
CA ALA A 150 6.74 -5.85 -24.55
C ALA A 150 5.69 -6.79 -23.93
N GLY A 151 6.14 -7.79 -23.18
CA GLY A 151 5.30 -8.76 -22.48
C GLY A 151 4.72 -8.28 -21.15
N THR A 152 4.88 -7.00 -20.81
CA THR A 152 4.41 -6.43 -19.53
C THR A 152 3.47 -5.24 -19.78
N LEU A 153 2.28 -5.30 -19.19
CA LEU A 153 1.41 -4.13 -19.08
C LEU A 153 1.76 -3.36 -17.81
N VAL A 154 1.74 -2.03 -17.93
CA VAL A 154 1.91 -1.10 -16.81
C VAL A 154 0.77 -0.10 -16.88
N LEU A 155 0.05 0.08 -15.78
CA LEU A 155 -0.98 1.09 -15.64
C LEU A 155 -0.55 2.11 -14.59
N SER A 156 -0.87 3.37 -14.84
CA SER A 156 -0.64 4.51 -13.95
C SER A 156 -1.95 4.99 -13.34
N LEU A 157 -1.92 5.41 -12.08
CA LEU A 157 -3.05 6.00 -11.36
C LEU A 157 -2.58 7.25 -10.62
N PRO A 158 -3.07 8.45 -11.00
CA PRO A 158 -2.77 9.68 -10.27
C PRO A 158 -3.33 9.67 -8.84
N LEU A 159 -2.57 10.20 -7.89
CA LEU A 159 -2.95 10.35 -6.47
C LEU A 159 -3.77 11.62 -6.20
N VAL A 160 -4.55 12.06 -7.19
CA VAL A 160 -5.37 13.29 -7.10
C VAL A 160 -6.50 13.13 -6.09
N GLU A 161 -7.02 11.90 -5.93
CA GLU A 161 -8.19 11.63 -5.13
C GLU A 161 -7.93 10.51 -4.14
N ALA A 162 -7.11 10.85 -3.14
CA ALA A 162 -6.69 9.96 -2.09
C ALA A 162 -7.14 10.46 -0.71
N SER A 163 -7.34 9.52 0.22
CA SER A 163 -7.60 9.80 1.62
C SER A 163 -6.87 8.80 2.48
N ALA A 164 -6.32 9.27 3.60
CA ALA A 164 -5.76 8.42 4.63
C ALA A 164 -6.70 8.33 5.84
N LYS A 165 -6.67 7.17 6.51
CA LYS A 165 -7.30 7.01 7.82
C LYS A 165 -6.34 6.33 8.78
N VAL A 166 -6.10 6.98 9.91
CA VAL A 166 -5.08 6.61 10.90
C VAL A 166 -5.70 6.46 12.28
N ARG A 167 -5.35 5.39 12.99
CA ARG A 167 -5.68 5.19 14.40
C ARG A 167 -4.41 4.81 15.16
N THR A 168 -4.16 5.53 16.25
CA THR A 168 -3.10 5.27 17.23
C THR A 168 -3.67 5.33 18.65
N GLY A 169 -2.91 4.84 19.63
CA GLY A 169 -3.24 4.92 21.06
C GLY A 169 -4.07 3.75 21.61
N GLY A 170 -4.35 3.84 22.91
CA GLY A 170 -4.98 2.78 23.70
C GLY A 170 -6.51 2.63 23.52
N PRO A 171 -7.13 1.77 24.33
CA PRO A 171 -8.60 1.61 24.36
C PRO A 171 -9.28 2.89 24.88
N ASN A 172 -10.52 3.09 24.48
CA ASN A 172 -11.39 4.16 24.96
C ASN A 172 -12.61 3.53 25.63
N ASP A 173 -12.43 3.10 26.87
CA ASP A 173 -13.46 2.45 27.68
C ASP A 173 -14.47 3.46 28.23
N ASP A 174 -15.70 3.00 28.51
CA ASP A 174 -16.67 3.81 29.23
C ASP A 174 -16.25 3.93 30.70
N ALA A 175 -16.62 5.04 31.36
CA ALA A 175 -16.18 5.32 32.73
C ALA A 175 -16.51 4.19 33.73
N ALA A 176 -17.64 3.51 33.55
CA ALA A 176 -18.08 2.40 34.40
C ALA A 176 -17.23 1.12 34.23
N ASP A 177 -16.53 0.97 33.11
CA ASP A 177 -15.74 -0.23 32.84
C ASP A 177 -14.37 -0.19 33.52
N TYR A 178 -13.88 0.98 33.97
CA TYR A 178 -12.55 1.12 34.56
C TYR A 178 -12.36 0.34 35.88
N ASP A 179 -13.45 -0.01 36.56
CA ASP A 179 -13.44 -0.84 37.77
C ASP A 179 -13.36 -2.35 37.48
N LEU A 180 -13.51 -2.77 36.21
CA LEU A 180 -13.40 -4.17 35.81
C LEU A 180 -11.96 -4.66 35.98
N LEU A 181 -11.80 -5.80 36.67
CA LEU A 181 -10.52 -6.46 36.90
C LEU A 181 -10.08 -7.30 35.68
N VAL A 182 -9.96 -6.64 34.53
CA VAL A 182 -9.49 -7.24 33.27
C VAL A 182 -8.34 -6.42 32.70
N TRP A 183 -7.43 -7.08 31.97
CA TRP A 183 -6.34 -6.37 31.29
C TRP A 183 -6.88 -5.56 30.12
N ALA A 184 -6.40 -4.33 29.96
CA ALA A 184 -6.69 -3.47 28.83
C ALA A 184 -5.44 -2.70 28.42
N GLY A 185 -5.23 -2.54 27.12
CA GLY A 185 -4.02 -1.94 26.57
C GLY A 185 -3.87 -2.14 25.07
N GLU A 186 -2.65 -1.98 24.60
CA GLU A 186 -2.27 -2.17 23.20
C GLU A 186 -1.20 -3.26 23.08
N ILE A 187 -1.31 -4.07 22.04
CA ILE A 187 -0.24 -4.97 21.57
C ILE A 187 0.27 -4.40 20.24
N PRO A 188 1.40 -3.67 20.22
CA PRO A 188 1.97 -3.15 18.98
C PRO A 188 2.38 -4.29 18.04
N LEU A 189 2.13 -4.11 16.74
CA LEU A 189 2.48 -5.06 15.69
C LEU A 189 3.40 -4.39 14.67
N GLN A 190 4.44 -5.07 14.23
CA GLN A 190 5.41 -4.55 13.25
C GLN A 190 5.78 -5.66 12.26
N LEU A 191 6.06 -5.27 11.01
CA LEU A 191 6.61 -6.18 10.01
C LEU A 191 8.12 -6.28 10.20
N THR A 192 8.61 -7.46 10.57
CA THR A 192 10.04 -7.72 10.77
C THR A 192 10.53 -8.69 9.70
N ALA A 193 11.54 -8.28 8.94
CA ALA A 193 12.26 -9.17 8.05
C ALA A 193 13.11 -10.16 8.87
N THR A 194 13.10 -11.43 8.48
CA THR A 194 13.96 -12.47 9.07
C THR A 194 15.23 -12.63 8.25
N THR A 195 16.14 -13.50 8.71
CA THR A 195 17.36 -13.86 7.98
C THR A 195 17.05 -14.20 6.51
N PRO A 196 17.75 -13.57 5.53
CA PRO A 196 17.61 -13.91 4.12
C PRO A 196 17.93 -15.39 3.88
N ILE A 197 17.20 -16.00 2.94
CA ILE A 197 17.42 -17.38 2.51
C ILE A 197 17.95 -17.32 1.08
N ALA A 198 19.21 -17.72 0.88
CA ALA A 198 19.85 -17.73 -0.42
C ALA A 198 19.25 -18.81 -1.35
N ASP A 199 19.19 -18.52 -2.65
CA ASP A 199 18.87 -19.53 -3.66
C ASP A 199 19.95 -20.63 -3.67
N SER A 200 19.52 -21.88 -3.69
CA SER A 200 20.38 -23.07 -3.85
C SER A 200 21.25 -23.06 -5.12
N ARG A 201 20.90 -22.25 -6.13
CA ARG A 201 21.66 -22.10 -7.38
C ARG A 201 22.60 -20.90 -7.40
N LEU A 202 22.72 -20.16 -6.30
CA LEU A 202 23.60 -19.00 -6.21
C LEU A 202 25.05 -19.46 -6.41
N LEU A 203 25.73 -18.92 -7.43
CA LEU A 203 27.07 -19.38 -7.85
C LEU A 203 28.17 -19.07 -6.83
N SER A 204 27.93 -18.13 -5.93
CA SER A 204 28.84 -17.72 -4.85
C SER A 204 28.03 -17.17 -3.68
N GLN A 205 28.59 -17.18 -2.46
CA GLN A 205 27.94 -16.61 -1.27
C GLN A 205 27.96 -15.07 -1.29
N ILE A 206 27.30 -14.48 -2.29
CA ILE A 206 27.12 -13.03 -2.39
C ILE A 206 25.80 -12.68 -1.71
N GLU A 207 25.88 -11.97 -0.58
CA GLU A 207 24.73 -11.37 0.08
C GLU A 207 24.96 -9.85 0.20
N PRO A 208 24.30 -9.03 -0.65
CA PRO A 208 24.44 -7.58 -0.61
C PRO A 208 23.98 -7.01 0.74
N THR A 209 24.65 -5.94 1.20
CA THR A 209 24.35 -5.29 2.49
C THR A 209 22.89 -4.84 2.61
N TYR A 210 22.28 -4.38 1.51
CA TYR A 210 20.88 -3.94 1.52
C TYR A 210 19.88 -5.10 1.68
N VAL A 211 20.30 -6.35 1.38
CA VAL A 211 19.50 -7.56 1.62
C VAL A 211 19.63 -8.00 3.07
N SER A 212 20.86 -8.09 3.59
CA SER A 212 21.14 -8.55 4.96
C SER A 212 20.62 -7.59 6.03
N HIS A 213 20.57 -6.30 5.74
CA HIS A 213 20.07 -5.26 6.63
C HIS A 213 18.68 -4.74 6.21
N TYR A 214 17.96 -5.49 5.37
CA TYR A 214 16.65 -5.06 4.93
C TYR A 214 15.72 -4.86 6.12
N LYS A 215 15.15 -3.66 6.21
CA LYS A 215 14.08 -3.32 7.12
C LYS A 215 13.00 -2.64 6.30
N ARG A 216 11.75 -3.03 6.53
CA ARG A 216 10.65 -2.22 6.03
C ARG A 216 10.50 -1.04 6.96
N ARG A 217 10.49 0.18 6.40
CA ARG A 217 10.38 1.40 7.19
C ARG A 217 9.15 1.32 8.08
N ARG A 218 9.38 1.54 9.37
CA ARG A 218 8.49 2.20 10.32
C ARG A 218 9.52 2.89 11.20
N ASP A 219 9.59 4.22 11.11
CA ASP A 219 10.69 5.05 11.62
C ASP A 219 11.43 4.49 12.85
#